data_AF-A0A942FMZ4-F1
#
_entry.id   AF-A0A942FMZ4-F1
#
_cell.length_a   1.000
_cell.length_b   1.000
_cell.length_c   1.000
_cell.angle_alpha   90.00
_cell.angle_beta   90.00
_cell.angle_gamma   90.00
#
_symmetry.space_group_name_H-M   'P 1'
#
loop_
_entity.id
_entity.type
_entity.pdbx_description
1 polymer ?
#
loop_
_entity_poly.entity_id
_entity_poly.type
_entity_poly.pdbx_seq_one_letter_code
_entity_poly.pdbx_strand_id
1 'polypeptide(L)'
;MIHALILASLLTLHDPVGDAFGNGNLLPPTDVVFRTPGVFDAQLLEVPDTPTFSIRLTMGRLNNPWDLPYGFSLPIIEFYLDTGAEGERNLLPGSGMSLPPGVTWNYALRITGESLTVLAPGIEAGQPIDITDSANARLAVEGDTIIVTTDLPRPTRFSLYGMVGSYDFFDPTGWRPVLPEPTAGAFGSPTQQVRAIDILAEDVESQARAIDTGILPEIRPQARRDGWLQLMGLGVLLALVGVVGRLLRSRPVQPQPPPTSPPEAPVLALPPPLRPITTPALPPPREVADDATLAVPDQSPPPEADSSSPHLAGEAHDWPFWEEEEEDLTLKPQDERQS
;
A
#
# COMPACT_ATOMS: atom_id res chain seq x y z
N MET A 1 0.90 26.80 6.84
CA MET A 1 1.39 25.85 7.85
C MET A 1 0.27 24.88 8.19
N ILE A 2 0.16 23.77 7.45
CA ILE A 2 -0.82 22.73 7.76
C ILE A 2 -0.19 21.87 8.86
N HIS A 3 -0.74 21.94 10.07
CA HIS A 3 -0.42 20.97 11.09
C HIS A 3 -1.15 19.69 10.71
N ALA A 4 -0.44 18.72 10.15
CA ALA A 4 -0.93 17.35 10.14
C ALA A 4 -1.02 16.92 11.61
N LEU A 5 -2.23 16.95 12.16
CA LEU A 5 -2.53 16.25 13.41
C LEU A 5 -2.27 14.78 13.13
N ILE A 6 -1.13 14.27 13.61
CA ILE A 6 -0.88 12.84 13.67
C ILE A 6 -1.91 12.31 14.68
N LEU A 7 -2.97 11.67 14.20
CA LEU A 7 -3.77 10.83 15.08
C LEU A 7 -2.85 9.75 15.64
N ALA A 8 -2.89 9.55 16.95
CA ALA A 8 -2.31 8.34 17.52
C ALA A 8 -3.02 7.14 16.90
N SER A 9 -2.28 6.08 16.59
CA SER A 9 -2.82 4.83 16.05
C SER A 9 -2.65 3.72 17.09
N LEU A 10 -3.69 2.91 17.28
CA LEU A 10 -3.65 1.71 18.11
C LEU A 10 -2.77 0.62 17.49
N LEU A 11 -2.80 0.56 16.16
CA LEU A 11 -2.05 -0.39 15.35
C LEU A 11 -1.58 0.32 14.08
N THR A 12 -0.31 0.10 13.74
CA THR A 12 0.24 0.47 12.44
C THR A 12 1.07 -0.71 11.95
N LEU A 13 0.81 -1.14 10.72
CA LEU A 13 1.59 -2.14 10.00
C LEU A 13 2.07 -1.51 8.69
N HIS A 14 3.39 -1.52 8.48
CA HIS A 14 3.98 -1.31 7.17
C HIS A 14 4.14 -2.65 6.49
N ASP A 15 3.30 -2.89 5.51
CA ASP A 15 3.31 -4.10 4.72
C ASP A 15 4.37 -4.00 3.61
N PRO A 16 5.08 -5.08 3.24
CA PRO A 16 6.18 -5.00 2.28
C PRO A 16 5.72 -4.60 0.87
N VAL A 17 6.12 -3.43 0.41
CA VAL A 17 5.77 -2.95 -0.94
C VAL A 17 6.19 -3.92 -2.04
N GLY A 18 5.23 -4.25 -2.92
CA GLY A 18 5.44 -5.06 -4.10
C GLY A 18 5.42 -6.56 -3.82
N ASP A 19 4.80 -7.00 -2.73
CA ASP A 19 4.73 -8.40 -2.33
C ASP A 19 3.41 -9.11 -2.68
N ALA A 20 2.52 -8.46 -3.43
CA ALA A 20 1.32 -9.06 -4.05
C ALA A 20 1.61 -10.12 -5.15
N PHE A 21 2.44 -11.11 -4.82
CA PHE A 21 2.85 -12.26 -5.62
C PHE A 21 2.67 -13.59 -4.85
N GLY A 22 1.81 -13.59 -3.83
CA GLY A 22 1.50 -14.74 -3.01
C GLY A 22 2.74 -15.28 -2.27
N ASN A 23 2.99 -16.59 -2.37
CA ASN A 23 4.18 -17.23 -1.80
C ASN A 23 5.46 -17.10 -2.66
N GLY A 24 5.45 -16.24 -3.68
CA GLY A 24 6.56 -16.10 -4.65
C GLY A 24 6.34 -16.84 -5.97
N ASN A 25 5.31 -17.67 -6.07
CA ASN A 25 5.01 -18.46 -7.28
C ASN A 25 3.70 -18.05 -7.97
N LEU A 26 3.17 -16.87 -7.66
CA LEU A 26 1.94 -16.38 -8.28
C LEU A 26 2.26 -15.78 -9.66
N LEU A 27 1.59 -16.31 -10.67
CA LEU A 27 1.68 -15.89 -12.06
C LEU A 27 0.53 -14.92 -12.35
N PRO A 28 0.81 -13.70 -12.85
CA PRO A 28 -0.22 -12.70 -13.06
C PRO A 28 -1.17 -13.10 -14.20
N PRO A 29 -2.42 -12.62 -14.18
CA PRO A 29 -3.35 -12.82 -15.29
C PRO A 29 -2.84 -12.21 -16.59
N THR A 30 -3.33 -12.70 -17.72
CA THR A 30 -2.86 -12.25 -19.04
C THR A 30 -3.55 -10.96 -19.51
N ASP A 31 -4.75 -10.64 -19.02
CA ASP A 31 -5.43 -9.39 -19.34
C ASP A 31 -4.77 -8.20 -18.62
N VAL A 32 -4.62 -7.09 -19.33
CA VAL A 32 -3.95 -5.87 -18.83
C VAL A 32 -4.67 -5.28 -17.61
N VAL A 33 -5.98 -5.47 -17.49
CA VAL A 33 -6.78 -4.95 -16.37
C VAL A 33 -6.30 -5.54 -15.04
N PHE A 34 -6.00 -6.83 -15.00
CA PHE A 34 -5.61 -7.55 -13.78
C PHE A 34 -4.10 -7.75 -13.62
N ARG A 35 -3.33 -7.62 -14.71
CA ARG A 35 -1.89 -7.95 -14.73
C ARG A 35 -1.04 -7.08 -13.79
N THR A 36 -1.50 -5.89 -13.42
CA THR A 36 -0.73 -4.96 -12.57
C THR A 36 -0.89 -5.34 -11.09
N PRO A 37 0.14 -5.89 -10.41
CA PRO A 37 -0.01 -6.41 -9.05
C PRO A 37 -0.30 -5.32 -8.01
N GLY A 38 0.09 -4.07 -8.27
CA GLY A 38 -0.10 -2.95 -7.34
C GLY A 38 -1.55 -2.67 -6.93
N VAL A 39 -2.55 -3.19 -7.67
CA VAL A 39 -3.97 -3.08 -7.29
C VAL A 39 -4.37 -4.06 -6.17
N PHE A 40 -3.53 -5.05 -5.89
CA PHE A 40 -3.70 -6.05 -4.85
C PHE A 40 -2.67 -5.90 -3.71
N ASP A 41 -1.74 -4.96 -3.84
CA ASP A 41 -0.61 -4.70 -2.93
C ASP A 41 -1.06 -3.77 -1.79
N ALA A 42 -1.29 -4.32 -0.60
CA ALA A 42 -1.41 -3.56 0.62
C ALA A 42 -0.04 -2.96 0.99
N GLN A 43 -0.02 -1.77 1.60
CA GLN A 43 1.25 -1.10 1.93
C GLN A 43 1.26 -0.52 3.33
N LEU A 44 0.12 0.01 3.77
CA LEU A 44 0.00 0.60 5.10
C LEU A 44 -1.38 0.34 5.66
N LEU A 45 -1.42 -0.36 6.79
CA LEU A 45 -2.62 -0.49 7.59
C LEU A 45 -2.48 0.35 8.86
N GLU A 46 -3.48 1.17 9.13
CA GLU A 46 -3.61 1.93 10.37
C GLU A 46 -4.97 1.65 11.01
N VAL A 47 -4.97 1.40 12.31
CA VAL A 47 -6.16 1.43 13.16
C VAL A 47 -6.03 2.67 14.04
N PRO A 48 -6.71 3.78 13.71
CA PRO A 48 -6.65 5.01 14.50
C PRO A 48 -7.09 4.81 15.95
N ASP A 49 -6.51 5.58 16.87
CA ASP A 49 -6.96 5.66 18.25
C ASP A 49 -8.17 6.60 18.38
N THR A 50 -9.30 6.12 17.87
CA THR A 50 -10.60 6.81 17.89
C THR A 50 -11.58 6.12 18.83
N PRO A 51 -12.61 6.81 19.37
CA PRO A 51 -13.60 6.20 20.27
C PRO A 51 -14.34 4.99 19.70
N THR A 52 -14.45 4.91 18.38
CA THR A 52 -15.04 3.77 17.66
C THR A 52 -14.00 3.10 16.77
N PHE A 53 -14.26 1.86 16.38
CA PHE A 53 -13.37 1.10 15.51
C PHE A 53 -13.37 1.66 14.08
N SER A 54 -12.17 1.88 13.54
CA SER A 54 -11.95 2.31 12.16
C SER A 54 -10.66 1.71 11.61
N ILE A 55 -10.59 1.58 10.29
CA ILE A 55 -9.43 1.07 9.55
C ILE A 55 -9.09 2.05 8.44
N ARG A 56 -7.79 2.29 8.23
CA ARG A 56 -7.26 2.91 7.02
C ARG A 56 -6.28 1.94 6.37
N LEU A 57 -6.56 1.53 5.13
CA LEU A 57 -5.69 0.67 4.34
C LEU A 57 -5.24 1.43 3.11
N THR A 58 -3.94 1.70 2.99
CA THR A 58 -3.34 2.25 1.78
C THR A 58 -2.87 1.10 0.90
N MET A 59 -3.39 1.09 -0.33
CA MET A 59 -2.99 0.18 -1.39
C MET A 59 -1.88 0.81 -2.22
N GLY A 60 -1.12 -0.01 -2.96
CA GLY A 60 -0.12 0.49 -3.90
C GLY A 60 -0.74 1.27 -5.06
N ARG A 61 -1.96 0.90 -5.46
CA ARG A 61 -2.80 1.66 -6.38
C ARG A 61 -4.25 1.22 -6.29
N LEU A 62 -5.19 2.14 -6.48
CA LEU A 62 -6.58 1.82 -6.77
C LEU A 62 -6.95 2.21 -8.20
N ASN A 63 -7.73 1.37 -8.87
CA ASN A 63 -8.29 1.64 -10.18
C ASN A 63 -9.74 1.15 -10.27
N ASN A 64 -10.54 1.82 -11.11
CA ASN A 64 -11.97 1.52 -11.25
C ASN A 64 -12.38 1.20 -12.70
N PRO A 65 -11.82 0.16 -13.33
CA PRO A 65 -12.15 -0.19 -14.72
C PRO A 65 -13.64 -0.54 -14.92
N TRP A 66 -14.36 -0.92 -13.86
CA TRP A 66 -15.77 -1.29 -13.92
C TRP A 66 -16.71 -0.24 -13.34
N ASP A 67 -16.21 0.97 -13.05
CA ASP A 67 -16.99 2.09 -12.54
C ASP A 67 -17.85 1.75 -11.31
N LEU A 68 -17.30 0.95 -10.39
CA LEU A 68 -17.98 0.55 -9.17
C LEU A 68 -18.10 1.73 -8.16
N PRO A 69 -19.15 1.74 -7.32
CA PRO A 69 -19.50 2.88 -6.47
C PRO A 69 -18.40 3.46 -5.58
N TYR A 70 -17.49 2.62 -5.07
CA TYR A 70 -16.44 3.05 -4.14
C TYR A 70 -15.13 3.48 -4.82
N GLY A 71 -15.08 3.55 -6.14
CA GLY A 71 -13.92 4.12 -6.84
C GLY A 71 -12.75 3.15 -7.05
N PHE A 72 -12.97 1.84 -6.83
CA PHE A 72 -12.05 0.78 -7.23
C PHE A 72 -12.84 -0.46 -7.67
N SER A 73 -12.25 -1.38 -8.44
CA SER A 73 -13.00 -2.58 -8.90
C SER A 73 -12.37 -3.94 -8.59
N LEU A 74 -11.04 -4.02 -8.54
CA LEU A 74 -10.35 -5.30 -8.64
C LEU A 74 -10.09 -6.01 -7.31
N PRO A 75 -9.68 -5.34 -6.22
CA PRO A 75 -9.43 -6.03 -4.96
C PRO A 75 -10.72 -6.40 -4.21
N ILE A 76 -10.69 -7.57 -3.59
CA ILE A 76 -11.53 -7.93 -2.44
C ILE A 76 -10.62 -7.95 -1.21
N ILE A 77 -11.01 -7.27 -0.15
CA ILE A 77 -10.24 -7.14 1.08
C ILE A 77 -11.06 -7.68 2.23
N GLU A 78 -10.44 -8.47 3.08
CA GLU A 78 -11.07 -8.98 4.29
C GLU A 78 -10.23 -8.70 5.52
N PHE A 79 -10.89 -8.27 6.59
CA PHE A 79 -10.32 -8.14 7.92
C PHE A 79 -11.10 -8.95 8.93
N TYR A 80 -10.40 -9.58 9.87
CA TYR A 80 -10.99 -10.31 10.98
C TYR A 80 -10.46 -9.76 12.30
N LEU A 81 -11.38 -9.29 13.14
CA LEU A 81 -11.11 -8.69 14.44
C LEU A 81 -11.50 -9.66 15.55
N ASP A 82 -10.52 -10.09 16.32
CA ASP A 82 -10.71 -10.82 17.58
C ASP A 82 -10.64 -9.82 18.75
N THR A 83 -11.70 -9.73 19.53
CA THR A 83 -11.78 -8.88 20.73
C THR A 83 -11.59 -9.66 22.04
N GLY A 84 -11.33 -10.98 21.95
CA GLY A 84 -11.21 -11.91 23.06
C GLY A 84 -12.55 -12.40 23.64
N ALA A 85 -13.67 -12.01 23.03
CA ALA A 85 -14.99 -12.55 23.34
C ALA A 85 -15.23 -13.85 22.55
N GLU A 86 -16.26 -14.61 22.94
CA GLU A 86 -16.68 -15.79 22.17
C GLU A 86 -17.00 -15.38 20.71
N GLY A 87 -16.38 -16.08 19.76
CA GLY A 87 -16.40 -15.71 18.36
C GLY A 87 -16.58 -16.90 17.43
N GLU A 88 -16.55 -16.63 16.14
CA GLU A 88 -16.58 -17.65 15.09
C GLU A 88 -15.15 -18.06 14.73
N ARG A 89 -14.95 -19.35 14.43
CA ARG A 89 -13.63 -19.87 14.05
C ARG A 89 -13.45 -19.88 12.55
N ASN A 90 -14.51 -20.19 11.81
CA ASN A 90 -14.46 -20.29 10.36
C ASN A 90 -14.45 -18.89 9.76
N LEU A 91 -13.50 -18.62 8.88
CA LEU A 91 -13.51 -17.39 8.09
C LEU A 91 -14.72 -17.37 7.16
N LEU A 92 -15.00 -16.19 6.58
CA LEU A 92 -15.98 -16.09 5.50
C LEU A 92 -15.56 -16.99 4.33
N PRO A 93 -16.52 -17.57 3.60
CA PRO A 93 -16.19 -18.45 2.48
C PRO A 93 -15.46 -17.67 1.38
N GLY A 94 -14.56 -18.36 0.68
CA GLY A 94 -13.90 -17.86 -0.54
C GLY A 94 -12.38 -17.84 -0.48
N SER A 95 -11.79 -17.21 0.54
CA SER A 95 -10.34 -17.00 0.62
C SER A 95 -9.50 -18.29 0.66
N GLY A 96 -10.06 -19.36 1.23
CA GLY A 96 -9.32 -20.60 1.52
C GLY A 96 -8.37 -20.49 2.72
N MET A 97 -8.39 -19.36 3.43
CA MET A 97 -7.57 -19.12 4.61
C MET A 97 -8.28 -19.57 5.90
N SER A 98 -7.53 -19.69 6.99
CA SER A 98 -8.02 -20.00 8.33
C SER A 98 -7.30 -19.18 9.39
N LEU A 99 -7.91 -19.01 10.56
CA LEU A 99 -7.23 -18.45 11.73
C LEU A 99 -6.32 -19.48 12.41
N PRO A 100 -5.32 -19.03 13.19
CA PRO A 100 -4.52 -19.93 14.01
C PRO A 100 -5.39 -20.79 14.95
N PRO A 101 -4.96 -22.03 15.27
CA PRO A 101 -5.73 -22.90 16.15
C PRO A 101 -6.04 -22.25 17.51
N GLY A 102 -7.33 -22.23 17.86
CA GLY A 102 -7.79 -21.66 19.13
C GLY A 102 -8.11 -20.17 19.09
N VAL A 103 -7.92 -19.51 17.94
CA VAL A 103 -8.34 -18.13 17.68
C VAL A 103 -9.73 -18.13 17.07
N THR A 104 -10.53 -17.13 17.44
CA THR A 104 -11.84 -16.83 16.87
C THR A 104 -11.91 -15.35 16.49
N TRP A 105 -12.90 -14.96 15.70
CA TRP A 105 -13.16 -13.56 15.37
C TRP A 105 -14.55 -13.14 15.86
N ASN A 106 -14.71 -11.88 16.22
CA ASN A 106 -16.00 -11.29 16.63
C ASN A 106 -16.58 -10.35 15.58
N TYR A 107 -15.72 -9.76 14.74
CA TYR A 107 -16.15 -8.95 13.60
C TYR A 107 -15.32 -9.32 12.37
N ALA A 108 -15.99 -9.52 11.24
CA ALA A 108 -15.37 -9.66 9.94
C ALA A 108 -15.82 -8.52 9.04
N LEU A 109 -14.88 -7.88 8.34
CA LEU A 109 -15.17 -6.87 7.34
C LEU A 109 -14.82 -7.46 5.98
N ARG A 110 -15.74 -7.36 5.02
CA ARG A 110 -15.49 -7.64 3.60
C ARG A 110 -15.70 -6.35 2.83
N ILE A 111 -14.69 -5.98 2.05
CA ILE A 111 -14.64 -4.71 1.33
C ILE A 111 -14.38 -5.01 -0.15
N THR A 112 -15.23 -4.48 -1.01
CA THR A 112 -15.08 -4.53 -2.47
C THR A 112 -15.35 -3.14 -3.02
N GLY A 113 -15.16 -2.99 -4.33
CA GLY A 113 -15.55 -1.77 -5.03
C GLY A 113 -17.05 -1.47 -5.01
N GLU A 114 -17.86 -2.49 -4.74
CA GLU A 114 -19.32 -2.43 -4.72
C GLU A 114 -19.89 -2.27 -3.31
N SER A 115 -19.29 -2.90 -2.31
CA SER A 115 -19.87 -3.02 -0.98
C SER A 115 -18.85 -3.00 0.15
N LEU A 116 -19.32 -2.53 1.31
CA LEU A 116 -18.73 -2.81 2.61
C LEU A 116 -19.74 -3.67 3.37
N THR A 117 -19.31 -4.83 3.85
CA THR A 117 -20.10 -5.69 4.70
C THR A 117 -19.38 -5.92 6.02
N VAL A 118 -20.07 -5.71 7.13
CA VAL A 118 -19.58 -6.01 8.47
C VAL A 118 -20.42 -7.15 9.04
N LEU A 119 -19.76 -8.23 9.43
CA LEU A 119 -20.36 -9.48 9.88
C LEU A 119 -19.97 -9.77 11.32
N ALA A 120 -20.91 -10.33 12.08
CA ALA A 120 -20.67 -10.86 13.42
C ALA A 120 -21.07 -12.36 13.47
N PRO A 121 -20.54 -13.13 14.44
CA PRO A 121 -20.99 -14.49 14.67
C PRO A 121 -22.51 -14.56 14.86
N GLY A 122 -23.16 -15.50 14.17
CA GLY A 122 -24.59 -15.77 14.35
C GLY A 122 -24.87 -16.73 15.51
N ILE A 123 -26.14 -17.10 15.67
CA ILE A 123 -26.57 -18.08 16.67
C ILE A 123 -26.09 -19.48 16.29
N GLU A 124 -26.09 -19.79 14.99
CA GLU A 124 -25.59 -21.04 14.45
C GLU A 124 -24.14 -20.86 13.97
N ALA A 125 -23.28 -21.81 14.33
CA ALA A 125 -21.89 -21.80 13.91
C ALA A 125 -21.75 -21.84 12.38
N GLY A 126 -20.90 -20.99 11.84
CA GLY A 126 -20.68 -20.84 10.40
C GLY A 126 -21.76 -20.06 9.66
N GLN A 127 -22.73 -19.46 10.38
CA GLN A 127 -23.78 -18.61 9.81
C GLN A 127 -23.65 -17.18 10.35
N PRO A 128 -22.67 -16.39 9.87
CA PRO A 128 -22.49 -15.02 10.34
C PRO A 128 -23.67 -14.14 9.92
N ILE A 129 -23.98 -13.15 10.76
CA ILE A 129 -25.05 -12.18 10.52
C ILE A 129 -24.47 -10.86 10.04
N ASP A 130 -25.11 -10.25 9.04
CA ASP A 130 -24.78 -8.91 8.57
C ASP A 130 -25.25 -7.87 9.59
N ILE A 131 -24.31 -7.06 10.06
CA ILE A 131 -24.52 -5.99 11.03
C ILE A 131 -24.06 -4.63 10.47
N THR A 132 -23.86 -4.51 9.16
CA THR A 132 -23.36 -3.29 8.50
C THR A 132 -24.16 -2.05 8.90
N ASP A 133 -25.48 -2.14 8.83
CA ASP A 133 -26.39 -1.03 9.17
C ASP A 133 -26.38 -0.70 10.67
N SER A 134 -26.41 -1.73 11.53
CA SER A 134 -26.43 -1.55 12.98
C SER A 134 -25.09 -1.07 13.54
N ALA A 135 -24.00 -1.42 12.86
CA ALA A 135 -22.65 -0.90 13.09
C ALA A 135 -22.41 0.48 12.46
N ASN A 136 -23.40 1.04 11.73
CA ASN A 136 -23.29 2.31 11.00
C ASN A 136 -22.01 2.40 10.16
N ALA A 137 -21.67 1.27 9.52
CA ALA A 137 -20.40 1.11 8.84
C ALA A 137 -20.39 1.93 7.54
N ARG A 138 -19.31 2.66 7.29
CA ARG A 138 -19.13 3.50 6.10
C ARG A 138 -17.78 3.26 5.48
N LEU A 139 -17.77 3.31 4.16
CA LEU A 139 -16.59 3.18 3.33
C LEU A 139 -16.35 4.49 2.58
N ALA A 140 -15.12 4.97 2.61
CA ALA A 140 -14.65 6.10 1.83
C ALA A 140 -13.29 5.76 1.21
N VAL A 141 -12.98 6.39 0.08
CA VAL A 141 -11.69 6.23 -0.60
C VAL A 141 -11.08 7.61 -0.83
N GLU A 142 -9.85 7.79 -0.36
CA GLU A 142 -9.05 9.02 -0.48
C GLU A 142 -7.74 8.68 -1.20
N GLY A 143 -7.68 8.97 -2.51
CA GLY A 143 -6.54 8.54 -3.33
C GLY A 143 -6.47 7.01 -3.41
N ASP A 144 -5.35 6.43 -2.98
CA ASP A 144 -5.16 4.97 -2.91
C ASP A 144 -5.46 4.41 -1.49
N THR A 145 -6.04 5.22 -0.59
CA THR A 145 -6.38 4.81 0.77
C THR A 145 -7.86 4.52 0.92
N ILE A 146 -8.17 3.30 1.33
CA ILE A 146 -9.50 2.83 1.73
C ILE A 146 -9.70 3.12 3.22
N ILE A 147 -10.80 3.76 3.58
CA ILE A 147 -11.12 4.17 4.94
C ILE A 147 -12.46 3.56 5.32
N VAL A 148 -12.46 2.74 6.37
CA VAL A 148 -13.66 2.19 6.98
C VAL A 148 -13.86 2.84 8.34
N THR A 149 -15.06 3.39 8.56
CA THR A 149 -15.49 3.91 9.87
C THR A 149 -16.73 3.17 10.33
N THR A 150 -16.81 2.86 11.62
CA THR A 150 -17.97 2.19 12.23
C THR A 150 -18.32 2.85 13.56
N ASP A 151 -19.49 2.51 14.11
CA ASP A 151 -19.91 2.79 15.47
C ASP A 151 -19.61 1.63 16.44
N LEU A 152 -18.89 0.58 15.97
CA LEU A 152 -18.45 -0.50 16.84
C LEU A 152 -17.53 0.06 17.95
N PRO A 153 -17.64 -0.46 19.18
CA PRO A 153 -16.81 0.02 20.28
C PRO A 153 -15.34 -0.24 19.99
N ARG A 154 -14.48 0.75 20.29
CA ARG A 154 -13.03 0.57 20.25
C ARG A 154 -12.63 -0.56 21.21
N PRO A 155 -12.02 -1.66 20.72
CA PRO A 155 -11.59 -2.74 21.60
C PRO A 155 -10.40 -2.31 22.48
N THR A 156 -10.44 -2.69 23.76
CA THR A 156 -9.33 -2.42 24.72
C THR A 156 -8.09 -3.27 24.42
N ARG A 157 -8.33 -4.47 23.91
CA ARG A 157 -7.34 -5.42 23.39
C ARG A 157 -7.98 -6.12 22.19
N PHE A 158 -7.20 -6.31 21.15
CA PHE A 158 -7.67 -7.02 19.97
C PHE A 158 -6.50 -7.64 19.22
N SER A 159 -6.83 -8.67 18.44
CA SER A 159 -5.98 -9.23 17.38
C SER A 159 -6.65 -8.91 16.06
N LEU A 160 -5.87 -8.54 15.05
CA LEU A 160 -6.37 -8.23 13.71
C LEU A 160 -5.67 -9.12 12.69
N TYR A 161 -6.42 -9.59 11.71
CA TYR A 161 -5.93 -10.39 10.60
C TYR A 161 -6.46 -9.78 9.31
N GLY A 162 -5.66 -9.75 8.24
CA GLY A 162 -6.04 -9.07 7.00
C GLY A 162 -5.45 -9.76 5.78
N MET A 163 -6.17 -9.69 4.67
CA MET A 163 -5.73 -10.22 3.39
C MET A 163 -6.42 -9.51 2.23
N VAL A 164 -5.80 -9.59 1.06
CA VAL A 164 -6.29 -9.05 -0.20
C VAL A 164 -6.33 -10.16 -1.25
N GLY A 165 -7.37 -10.17 -2.06
CA GLY A 165 -7.50 -11.05 -3.22
C GLY A 165 -8.07 -10.33 -4.42
N SER A 166 -8.34 -11.09 -5.47
CA SER A 166 -9.02 -10.58 -6.66
C SER A 166 -10.52 -10.79 -6.52
N TYR A 167 -11.28 -9.73 -6.72
CA TYR A 167 -12.72 -9.74 -6.70
C TYR A 167 -13.29 -10.40 -7.98
N ASP A 168 -14.39 -11.13 -7.80
CA ASP A 168 -15.19 -11.69 -8.87
C ASP A 168 -16.67 -11.61 -8.51
N PHE A 169 -17.41 -10.71 -9.16
CA PHE A 169 -18.86 -10.52 -8.95
C PHE A 169 -19.68 -11.79 -9.27
N PHE A 170 -19.15 -12.69 -10.10
CA PHE A 170 -19.86 -13.91 -10.50
C PHE A 170 -19.58 -15.10 -9.59
N ASP A 171 -18.52 -15.05 -8.77
CA ASP A 171 -18.27 -16.08 -7.77
C ASP A 171 -19.17 -15.82 -6.54
N PRO A 172 -19.95 -16.80 -6.05
CA PRO A 172 -20.84 -16.61 -4.89
C PRO A 172 -20.13 -16.11 -3.62
N THR A 173 -18.83 -16.32 -3.52
CA THR A 173 -18.01 -15.85 -2.40
C THR A 173 -17.40 -14.47 -2.64
N GLY A 174 -17.44 -13.96 -3.87
CA GLY A 174 -16.76 -12.75 -4.30
C GLY A 174 -15.26 -12.95 -4.59
N TRP A 175 -14.70 -14.12 -4.31
CA TRP A 175 -13.28 -14.40 -4.48
C TRP A 175 -13.01 -15.05 -5.83
N ARG A 176 -12.22 -14.40 -6.68
CA ARG A 176 -11.70 -15.02 -7.89
C ARG A 176 -10.74 -16.16 -7.53
N PRO A 177 -10.83 -17.33 -8.19
CA PRO A 177 -9.91 -18.43 -7.91
C PRO A 177 -8.48 -18.12 -8.35
N VAL A 178 -7.52 -18.72 -7.65
CA VAL A 178 -6.16 -18.94 -8.15
C VAL A 178 -6.17 -20.32 -8.81
N LEU A 179 -5.73 -20.39 -10.07
CA LEU A 179 -5.77 -21.59 -10.90
C LEU A 179 -4.37 -22.20 -11.03
N PRO A 180 -4.20 -23.45 -11.50
CA PRO A 180 -2.87 -24.01 -11.77
C PRO A 180 -2.06 -23.22 -12.82
N GLU A 181 -2.76 -22.65 -13.81
CA GLU A 181 -2.20 -21.81 -14.87
C GLU A 181 -2.95 -20.47 -14.95
N PRO A 182 -2.28 -19.35 -15.26
CA PRO A 182 -2.93 -18.05 -15.34
C PRO A 182 -3.89 -18.00 -16.55
N THR A 183 -5.01 -17.30 -16.37
CA THR A 183 -5.97 -17.04 -17.46
C THR A 183 -6.01 -15.54 -17.76
N ALA A 184 -6.94 -15.11 -18.63
CA ALA A 184 -7.18 -13.69 -18.86
C ALA A 184 -7.40 -12.92 -17.55
N GLY A 185 -8.27 -13.45 -16.67
CA GLY A 185 -8.68 -12.72 -15.48
C GLY A 185 -8.21 -13.32 -14.15
N ALA A 186 -7.68 -14.54 -14.10
CA ALA A 186 -7.32 -15.22 -12.85
C ALA A 186 -5.81 -15.48 -12.76
N PHE A 187 -5.28 -15.34 -11.54
CA PHE A 187 -3.88 -15.66 -11.24
C PHE A 187 -3.64 -17.17 -11.36
N GLY A 188 -2.40 -17.52 -11.71
CA GLY A 188 -1.92 -18.90 -11.77
C GLY A 188 -0.95 -19.23 -10.65
N SER A 189 -0.97 -20.44 -10.10
CA SER A 189 0.10 -20.97 -9.26
C SER A 189 0.05 -22.50 -9.23
N PRO A 190 1.18 -23.19 -9.43
CA PRO A 190 1.21 -24.65 -9.32
C PRO A 190 1.17 -25.16 -7.87
N THR A 191 1.44 -24.30 -6.89
CA THR A 191 1.63 -24.69 -5.48
C THR A 191 0.61 -24.05 -4.54
N GLN A 192 0.12 -22.85 -4.86
CA GLN A 192 -0.78 -22.12 -3.99
C GLN A 192 -2.21 -22.64 -4.11
N GLN A 193 -2.82 -22.99 -2.98
CA GLN A 193 -4.20 -23.48 -2.92
C GLN A 193 -5.21 -22.42 -2.46
N VAL A 194 -4.73 -21.38 -1.76
CA VAL A 194 -5.56 -20.29 -1.26
C VAL A 194 -5.76 -19.21 -2.31
N ARG A 195 -6.88 -18.48 -2.23
CA ARG A 195 -7.24 -17.42 -3.18
C ARG A 195 -6.66 -16.05 -2.81
N ALA A 196 -6.07 -15.92 -1.62
CA ALA A 196 -5.38 -14.70 -1.18
C ALA A 196 -4.15 -14.42 -2.05
N ILE A 197 -4.00 -13.18 -2.50
CA ILE A 197 -2.88 -12.69 -3.33
C ILE A 197 -1.81 -12.07 -2.44
N ASP A 198 -2.26 -11.34 -1.42
CA ASP A 198 -1.46 -10.59 -0.47
C ASP A 198 -2.04 -10.82 0.93
N ILE A 199 -1.15 -11.02 1.90
CA ILE A 199 -1.45 -11.18 3.31
C ILE A 199 -0.75 -10.08 4.08
N LEU A 200 -1.51 -9.25 4.79
CA LEU A 200 -0.96 -8.20 5.62
C LEU A 200 -0.07 -8.80 6.72
N ALA A 201 1.24 -8.63 6.58
CA ALA A 201 2.24 -9.29 7.40
C ALA A 201 3.46 -8.39 7.64
N GLU A 202 4.29 -8.75 8.61
CA GLU A 202 5.49 -7.95 8.93
C GLU A 202 6.60 -8.05 7.88
N ASP A 203 6.62 -9.15 7.12
CA ASP A 203 7.59 -9.45 6.09
C ASP A 203 7.06 -10.50 5.09
N VAL A 204 7.70 -10.53 3.91
CA VAL A 204 7.37 -11.42 2.79
C VAL A 204 7.47 -12.90 3.19
N GLU A 205 8.36 -13.24 4.13
CA GLU A 205 8.51 -14.63 4.60
C GLU A 205 7.28 -15.07 5.42
N SER A 206 6.73 -14.16 6.22
CA SER A 206 5.49 -14.39 6.98
C SER A 206 4.29 -14.55 6.07
N GLN A 207 4.19 -13.74 5.00
CA GLN A 207 3.18 -13.94 3.97
C GLN A 207 3.32 -15.31 3.28
N ALA A 208 4.53 -15.66 2.82
CA ALA A 208 4.75 -16.94 2.13
C ALA A 208 4.37 -18.13 3.03
N ARG A 209 4.78 -18.10 4.31
CA ARG A 209 4.37 -19.11 5.30
C ARG A 209 2.84 -19.15 5.49
N ALA A 210 2.19 -18.00 5.56
CA ALA A 210 0.74 -17.92 5.73
C ALA A 210 0.01 -18.57 4.55
N ILE A 211 0.46 -18.30 3.33
CA ILE A 211 -0.11 -18.85 2.10
C ILE A 211 0.16 -20.35 1.98
N ASP A 212 1.37 -20.80 2.29
CA ASP A 212 1.75 -22.23 2.25
C ASP A 212 0.98 -23.06 3.27
N THR A 213 0.72 -22.49 4.46
CA THR A 213 -0.01 -23.16 5.54
C THR A 213 -1.52 -22.95 5.49
N GLY A 214 -1.99 -21.93 4.76
CA GLY A 214 -3.37 -21.46 4.77
C GLY A 214 -3.80 -20.80 6.08
N ILE A 215 -2.84 -20.31 6.90
CA ILE A 215 -3.11 -19.74 8.23
C ILE A 215 -2.73 -18.26 8.24
N LEU A 216 -3.68 -17.39 8.56
CA LEU A 216 -3.42 -15.95 8.66
C LEU A 216 -2.52 -15.62 9.87
N PRO A 217 -1.49 -14.78 9.68
CA PRO A 217 -0.69 -14.24 10.77
C PRO A 217 -1.46 -13.11 11.46
N GLU A 218 -1.26 -12.98 12.77
CA GLU A 218 -1.75 -11.82 13.50
C GLU A 218 -0.97 -10.57 13.08
N ILE A 219 -1.68 -9.50 12.75
CA ILE A 219 -1.09 -8.20 12.47
C ILE A 219 -0.60 -7.60 13.78
N ARG A 220 0.72 -7.55 13.94
CA ARG A 220 1.36 -7.03 15.14
C ARG A 220 1.69 -5.55 14.99
N PRO A 221 1.53 -4.74 16.06
CA PRO A 221 2.02 -3.38 16.04
C PRO A 221 3.53 -3.36 15.80
N GLN A 222 3.94 -2.77 14.69
CA GLN A 222 5.34 -2.50 14.47
C GLN A 222 5.73 -1.27 15.29
N ALA A 223 6.60 -1.47 16.28
CA ALA A 223 7.24 -0.33 16.93
C ALA A 223 7.94 0.47 15.84
N ARG A 224 7.57 1.75 15.70
CA ARG A 224 8.17 2.67 14.73
C ARG A 224 9.70 2.62 14.89
N ARG A 225 10.37 1.87 14.02
CA ARG A 225 11.83 1.79 14.00
C ARG A 225 12.33 3.06 13.33
N ASP A 226 12.28 4.15 14.07
CA ASP A 226 12.86 5.42 13.65
C ASP A 226 14.39 5.27 13.62
N GLY A 227 14.93 4.73 12.52
CA GLY A 227 16.37 4.58 12.31
C GLY A 227 17.13 5.90 12.49
N TRP A 228 16.46 7.03 12.26
CA TRP A 228 16.96 8.37 12.57
C TRP A 228 17.22 8.63 14.06
N LEU A 229 16.37 8.12 14.96
CA LEU A 229 16.62 8.23 16.41
C LEU A 229 17.81 7.38 16.83
N GLN A 230 18.01 6.22 16.21
CA GLN A 230 19.19 5.38 16.44
C GLN A 230 20.47 6.06 15.92
N LEU A 231 20.42 6.70 14.76
CA LEU A 231 21.51 7.51 14.21
C LEU A 231 21.82 8.74 15.08
N MET A 232 20.79 9.44 15.57
CA MET A 232 20.95 10.54 16.52
C MET A 232 21.57 10.04 17.83
N GLY A 233 21.07 8.92 18.38
CA GLY A 233 21.61 8.30 19.58
C GLY A 233 23.09 7.90 19.42
N LEU A 234 23.46 7.32 18.28
CA LEU A 234 24.84 7.00 17.95
C LEU A 234 25.71 8.26 17.82
N GLY A 235 25.18 9.31 17.19
CA GLY A 235 25.85 10.61 17.08
C GLY A 235 26.12 11.26 18.44
N VAL A 236 25.12 11.25 19.33
CA VAL A 236 25.25 11.75 20.71
C VAL A 236 26.27 10.93 21.51
N LEU A 237 26.26 9.60 21.36
CA LEU A 237 27.24 8.72 22.01
C LEU A 237 28.67 9.04 21.55
N LEU A 238 28.89 9.18 20.25
CA LEU A 238 30.20 9.55 19.69
C LEU A 238 30.67 10.93 20.19
N ALA A 239 29.76 11.90 20.28
CA ALA A 239 30.07 13.21 20.82
C ALA A 239 30.48 13.15 22.30
N LEU A 240 29.76 12.37 23.12
CA LEU A 240 30.09 12.15 24.54
C LEU A 240 31.46 11.50 24.71
N VAL A 241 31.77 10.46 23.92
CA VAL A 241 33.09 9.83 23.92
C VAL A 241 34.18 10.84 23.56
N GLY A 242 33.95 11.71 22.57
CA GLY A 242 34.87 12.78 22.19
C GLY A 242 35.11 13.79 23.32
N VAL A 243 34.05 14.23 24.02
CA VAL A 243 34.14 15.16 25.14
C VAL A 243 34.88 14.55 26.32
N VAL A 244 34.55 13.32 26.71
CA VAL A 244 35.25 12.60 27.80
C VAL A 244 36.72 12.38 27.44
N GLY A 245 37.01 11.96 26.21
CA GLY A 245 38.38 11.81 25.73
C GLY A 245 39.18 13.12 25.76
N ARG A 246 38.54 14.26 25.44
CA ARG A 246 39.15 15.59 25.54
C ARG A 246 39.42 15.98 26.99
N LEU A 247 38.47 15.76 27.89
CA LEU A 247 38.62 16.08 29.31
C LEU A 247 39.76 15.28 29.94
N LEU A 248 39.85 13.98 29.65
CA LEU A 248 40.91 13.09 30.13
C LEU A 248 42.30 13.42 29.55
N ARG A 249 42.37 14.09 28.38
CA ARG A 249 43.63 14.49 27.72
C ARG A 249 44.06 15.93 28.01
N SER A 250 43.29 16.67 28.82
CA SER A 250 43.64 18.03 29.22
C SER A 250 44.96 18.01 30.01
N ARG A 251 46.09 18.31 29.33
CA ARG A 251 47.37 18.49 30.02
C ARG A 251 47.31 19.80 30.82
N PRO A 252 47.82 19.83 32.06
CA PRO A 252 47.93 21.06 32.81
C PRO A 252 48.80 22.05 32.02
N VAL A 253 48.28 23.26 31.82
CA VAL A 253 49.04 24.37 31.23
C VAL A 253 50.27 24.59 32.09
N GLN A 254 51.46 24.38 31.53
CA GLN A 254 52.70 24.63 32.23
C GLN A 254 52.83 26.15 32.43
N PRO A 255 53.03 26.65 33.67
CA PRO A 255 53.15 28.08 33.92
C PRO A 255 54.35 28.62 33.13
N GLN A 256 54.14 29.64 32.30
CA GLN A 256 55.25 30.36 31.69
C GLN A 256 56.05 31.07 32.81
N PRO A 257 57.38 30.88 32.88
CA PRO A 257 58.20 31.66 33.79
C PRO A 257 58.19 33.15 33.39
N PRO A 258 58.29 34.07 34.36
CA PRO A 258 58.22 35.50 34.10
C PRO A 258 59.34 35.96 33.16
N PRO A 259 59.07 36.98 32.30
CA PRO A 259 60.07 37.47 31.36
C PRO A 259 61.27 38.03 32.13
N THR A 260 62.43 37.42 31.90
CA THR A 260 63.71 37.89 32.41
C THR A 260 64.26 38.92 31.44
N SER A 261 64.22 40.18 31.85
CA SER A 261 64.91 41.35 31.29
C SER A 261 64.48 41.85 29.90
N PRO A 262 64.45 43.18 29.67
CA PRO A 262 64.03 43.76 28.40
C PRO A 262 65.10 43.53 27.31
N PRO A 263 64.71 43.28 26.05
CA PRO A 263 65.66 43.24 24.96
C PRO A 263 66.17 44.66 24.68
N GLU A 264 67.48 44.74 24.46
CA GLU A 264 68.20 45.91 23.96
C GLU A 264 67.53 46.43 22.67
N ALA A 265 67.25 47.73 22.62
CA ALA A 265 66.55 48.35 21.49
C ALA A 265 67.36 48.19 20.19
N PRO A 266 66.82 47.54 19.15
CA PRO A 266 67.49 47.49 17.86
C PRO A 266 67.40 48.86 17.19
N VAL A 267 68.57 49.39 16.85
CA VAL A 267 68.76 50.59 16.03
C VAL A 267 67.93 50.46 14.74
N LEU A 268 67.08 51.45 14.46
CA LEU A 268 66.29 51.53 13.23
C LEU A 268 67.22 51.51 12.00
N ALA A 269 67.26 50.38 11.30
CA ALA A 269 67.79 50.33 9.94
C ALA A 269 66.68 50.79 8.98
N LEU A 270 66.96 51.83 8.19
CA LEU A 270 66.05 52.36 7.17
C LEU A 270 65.72 51.25 6.14
N PRO A 271 64.44 51.09 5.74
CA PRO A 271 64.06 50.12 4.72
C PRO A 271 64.62 50.52 3.34
N PRO A 272 65.05 49.55 2.51
CA PRO A 272 65.46 49.82 1.13
C PRO A 272 64.27 50.27 0.26
N PRO A 273 64.50 51.04 -0.81
CA PRO A 273 63.45 51.62 -1.64
C PRO A 273 62.60 50.54 -2.33
N LEU A 274 61.29 50.78 -2.36
CA LEU A 274 60.27 49.93 -3.00
C LEU A 274 60.56 49.75 -4.50
N ARG A 275 60.46 48.49 -4.97
CA ARG A 275 60.54 48.19 -6.40
C ARG A 275 59.24 48.64 -7.10
N PRO A 276 59.32 49.21 -8.31
CA PRO A 276 58.14 49.64 -9.06
C PRO A 276 57.24 48.44 -9.42
N ILE A 277 55.94 48.62 -9.19
CA ILE A 277 54.89 47.66 -9.53
C ILE A 277 54.66 47.75 -11.05
N THR A 278 54.91 46.68 -11.78
CA THR A 278 54.54 46.58 -13.20
C THR A 278 53.04 46.29 -13.30
N THR A 279 52.29 47.25 -13.82
CA THR A 279 50.86 47.11 -14.15
C THR A 279 50.67 46.06 -15.26
N PRO A 280 49.82 45.03 -15.10
CA PRO A 280 49.47 44.16 -16.21
C PRO A 280 48.63 44.93 -17.25
N ALA A 281 49.00 44.79 -18.52
CA ALA A 281 48.32 45.43 -19.64
C ALA A 281 46.89 44.90 -19.84
N LEU A 282 45.98 45.82 -20.17
CA LEU A 282 44.59 45.56 -20.52
C LEU A 282 44.52 44.73 -21.83
N PRO A 283 43.73 43.65 -21.91
CA PRO A 283 43.51 42.95 -23.17
C PRO A 283 42.68 43.82 -24.14
N PRO A 284 42.93 43.73 -25.46
CA PRO A 284 42.23 44.53 -26.47
C PRO A 284 40.75 44.12 -26.62
N PRO A 285 39.90 45.01 -27.15
CA PRO A 285 38.49 44.72 -27.39
C PRO A 285 38.33 43.62 -28.45
N ARG A 286 37.48 42.62 -28.17
CA ARG A 286 37.07 41.63 -29.18
C ARG A 286 36.13 42.28 -30.20
N GLU A 287 36.52 42.13 -31.46
CA GLU A 287 35.79 42.53 -32.66
C GLU A 287 34.51 41.70 -32.80
N VAL A 288 33.39 42.39 -33.04
CA VAL A 288 32.10 41.80 -33.38
C VAL A 288 32.15 41.38 -34.84
N ALA A 289 31.98 40.09 -35.11
CA ALA A 289 31.71 39.58 -36.45
C ALA A 289 30.33 38.93 -36.44
N ASP A 290 29.44 39.55 -37.20
CA ASP A 290 28.14 39.04 -37.63
C ASP A 290 28.32 37.70 -38.35
N ASP A 291 27.62 36.66 -37.88
CA ASP A 291 27.00 35.73 -38.80
C ASP A 291 25.74 35.14 -38.15
N ALA A 292 24.60 35.74 -38.52
CA ALA A 292 23.29 35.24 -38.22
C ALA A 292 22.93 34.19 -39.28
N THR A 293 22.97 32.91 -38.92
CA THR A 293 22.15 31.89 -39.58
C THR A 293 21.37 31.13 -38.51
N LEU A 294 20.13 31.55 -38.32
CA LEU A 294 19.12 30.86 -37.53
C LEU A 294 18.76 29.54 -38.23
N ALA A 295 19.27 28.43 -37.72
CA ALA A 295 18.74 27.11 -38.05
C ALA A 295 17.42 26.91 -37.28
N VAL A 296 16.30 27.05 -37.99
CA VAL A 296 14.97 26.68 -37.52
C VAL A 296 14.92 25.15 -37.42
N PRO A 297 14.56 24.56 -36.26
CA PRO A 297 14.33 23.13 -36.19
C PRO A 297 13.08 22.77 -36.99
N ASP A 298 13.28 21.87 -37.96
CA ASP A 298 12.28 21.21 -38.79
C ASP A 298 11.19 20.57 -37.92
N GLN A 299 10.01 21.21 -37.88
CA GLN A 299 8.78 20.62 -37.39
C GLN A 299 8.08 19.96 -38.57
N SER A 300 8.49 18.73 -38.86
CA SER A 300 7.73 17.84 -39.73
C SER A 300 6.49 17.33 -38.97
N PRO A 301 5.25 17.61 -39.43
CA PRO A 301 4.05 17.04 -38.84
C PRO A 301 3.97 15.52 -39.14
N PRO A 302 3.34 14.72 -38.27
CA PRO A 302 3.08 13.31 -38.55
C PRO A 302 2.16 13.17 -39.78
N PRO A 303 2.36 12.15 -40.63
CA PRO A 303 1.54 11.97 -41.82
C PRO A 303 0.08 11.67 -41.46
N GLU A 304 -0.83 12.36 -42.15
CA GLU A 304 -2.28 12.15 -42.12
C GLU A 304 -2.62 10.67 -42.35
N ALA A 305 -3.45 10.12 -41.47
CA ALA A 305 -4.09 8.84 -41.70
C ALA A 305 -5.09 9.00 -42.85
N ASP A 306 -4.76 8.36 -43.97
CA ASP A 306 -5.57 8.27 -45.17
C ASP A 306 -6.94 7.67 -44.85
N SER A 307 -7.97 8.51 -44.95
CA SER A 307 -9.38 8.16 -44.89
C SER A 307 -9.81 7.52 -46.20
N SER A 308 -9.44 6.26 -46.38
CA SER A 308 -9.90 5.43 -47.49
C SER A 308 -10.66 4.22 -46.96
N SER A 309 -11.96 4.41 -46.73
CA SER A 309 -12.93 3.34 -46.52
C SER A 309 -13.14 2.55 -47.82
N PRO A 310 -13.02 1.21 -47.83
CA PRO A 310 -13.66 0.40 -48.84
C PRO A 310 -15.08 0.04 -48.36
N HIS A 311 -16.07 0.48 -49.13
CA HIS A 311 -17.41 -0.11 -49.13
C HIS A 311 -17.30 -1.63 -49.36
N LEU A 312 -17.69 -2.43 -48.37
CA LEU A 312 -18.12 -3.81 -48.59
C LEU A 312 -19.63 -3.87 -48.35
N ALA A 313 -20.33 -4.01 -49.46
CA ALA A 313 -21.71 -4.43 -49.52
C ALA A 313 -21.79 -5.96 -49.33
N GLY A 314 -22.84 -6.41 -48.63
CA GLY A 314 -23.31 -7.79 -48.64
C GLY A 314 -22.77 -8.67 -47.52
N GLU A 315 -23.55 -8.90 -46.48
CA GLU A 315 -24.44 -10.08 -46.36
C GLU A 315 -25.15 -10.02 -45.01
N ALA A 316 -26.48 -9.94 -45.06
CA ALA A 316 -27.33 -10.08 -43.89
C ALA A 316 -27.28 -11.54 -43.43
N HIS A 317 -26.71 -11.79 -42.25
CA HIS A 317 -26.88 -13.06 -41.56
C HIS A 317 -28.11 -12.94 -40.66
N ASP A 318 -29.14 -13.71 -41.03
CA ASP A 318 -30.31 -14.03 -40.22
C ASP A 318 -29.86 -14.58 -38.86
N TRP A 319 -30.27 -13.90 -37.79
CA TRP A 319 -30.25 -14.45 -36.45
C TRP A 319 -31.62 -15.06 -36.16
N PRO A 320 -31.72 -16.33 -35.74
CA PRO A 320 -33.01 -16.91 -35.40
C PRO A 320 -33.54 -16.30 -34.10
N PHE A 321 -34.76 -15.81 -34.21
CA PHE A 321 -35.71 -15.55 -33.13
C PHE A 321 -35.78 -16.77 -32.20
N TRP A 322 -35.59 -16.57 -30.89
CA TRP A 322 -35.96 -17.57 -29.89
C TRP A 322 -37.42 -17.31 -29.51
N GLU A 323 -38.29 -18.26 -29.85
CA GLU A 323 -39.68 -18.30 -29.38
C GLU A 323 -39.70 -18.57 -27.87
N GLU A 324 -40.46 -17.75 -27.15
CA GLU A 324 -40.86 -17.95 -25.76
C GLU A 324 -41.73 -19.21 -25.67
N GLU A 325 -41.23 -20.29 -25.06
CA GLU A 325 -42.08 -21.35 -24.52
C GLU A 325 -42.66 -20.87 -23.18
N GLU A 326 -43.90 -20.41 -23.20
CA GLU A 326 -44.76 -20.30 -22.02
C GLU A 326 -45.06 -21.71 -21.48
N GLU A 327 -44.42 -22.11 -20.39
CA GLU A 327 -44.86 -23.28 -19.62
C GLU A 327 -46.15 -22.94 -18.83
N ASP A 328 -47.25 -23.46 -19.35
CA ASP A 328 -48.59 -23.50 -18.74
C ASP A 328 -48.59 -24.40 -17.49
N LEU A 329 -48.34 -23.80 -16.32
CA LEU A 329 -48.52 -24.45 -15.02
C LEU A 329 -50.01 -24.51 -14.65
N THR A 330 -50.73 -25.47 -15.24
CA THR A 330 -52.06 -25.87 -14.77
C THR A 330 -51.96 -26.63 -13.44
N LEU A 331 -52.26 -25.90 -12.35
CA LEU A 331 -52.55 -26.43 -11.02
C LEU A 331 -53.72 -27.43 -11.06
N LYS A 332 -53.47 -28.71 -10.74
CA LYS A 332 -54.51 -29.66 -10.36
C LYS A 332 -54.68 -29.69 -8.83
N PRO A 333 -55.91 -29.64 -8.31
CA PRO A 333 -56.16 -29.74 -6.87
C PRO A 333 -56.01 -31.19 -6.39
N GLN A 334 -55.23 -31.41 -5.33
CA GLN A 334 -55.29 -32.65 -4.56
C GLN A 334 -56.41 -32.54 -3.53
N ASP A 335 -57.42 -33.38 -3.74
CA ASP A 335 -58.55 -33.58 -2.85
C ASP A 335 -58.13 -34.38 -1.60
N GLU A 336 -58.58 -33.91 -0.45
CA GLU A 336 -58.60 -34.67 0.81
C GLU A 336 -59.60 -35.84 0.70
N ARG A 337 -59.21 -37.05 1.16
CA ARG A 337 -59.92 -37.77 2.25
C ARG A 337 -59.40 -39.18 2.53
N GLN A 338 -59.09 -39.39 3.80
CA GLN A 338 -59.45 -40.51 4.69
C GLN A 338 -59.07 -41.95 4.28
N SER A 339 -58.12 -42.52 5.03
CA SER A 339 -58.25 -43.79 5.79
C SER A 339 -57.12 -43.86 6.82
#